data_AF-A0A257LGP9-F1
#
_entry.id   AF-A0A257LGP9-F1
#
_cell.length_a   1.000
_cell.length_b   1.000
_cell.length_c   1.000
_cell.angle_alpha   90.00
_cell.angle_beta   90.00
_cell.angle_gamma   90.00
#
_symmetry.space_group_name_H-M   'P 1'
#
loop_
_entity.id
_entity.type
_entity.pdbx_description
1 polymer ?
#
loop_
_entity_poly.entity_id
_entity_poly.type
_entity_poly.pdbx_seq_one_letter_code
_entity_poly.pdbx_strand_id
1 'polypeptide(L)'
;RKVHEFLTVGAAAPLQHAVVTALNFPPSYYDGLAAEYAESRDVLLGYLDQTGLSYTRPEGAYFVMLDISPFGYASDVEFAHWMTKEIGVAPVPGSSFFANGENRYVRLNFAKHPATLHAAGERLLKLKR
;
A
#
# COMPACT_ATOMS: atom_id res chain seq x y z
N ARG A 1 -19.08 -19.26 -14.51
CA ARG A 1 -19.53 -18.84 -15.86
C ARG A 1 -20.95 -18.25 -15.81
N LYS A 2 -22.01 -19.01 -15.49
CA LYS A 2 -23.39 -18.48 -15.33
C LYS A 2 -23.51 -17.25 -14.41
N VAL A 3 -22.86 -17.26 -13.24
CA VAL A 3 -22.89 -16.13 -12.30
C VAL A 3 -22.31 -14.83 -12.91
N HIS A 4 -21.27 -14.91 -13.74
CA HIS A 4 -20.70 -13.73 -14.39
C HIS A 4 -21.62 -13.18 -15.50
N GLU A 5 -22.25 -14.07 -16.27
CA GLU A 5 -23.24 -13.71 -17.29
C GLU A 5 -24.45 -12.99 -16.67
N PHE A 6 -24.96 -13.47 -15.53
CA PHE A 6 -26.14 -12.87 -14.88
C PHE A 6 -25.83 -11.67 -13.99
N LEU A 7 -24.60 -11.49 -13.51
CA LEU A 7 -24.22 -10.33 -12.69
C LEU A 7 -23.71 -9.16 -13.53
N THR A 8 -22.92 -9.44 -14.57
CA THR A 8 -22.21 -8.38 -15.32
C THR A 8 -22.39 -8.46 -16.83
N VAL A 9 -22.90 -9.58 -17.36
CA VAL A 9 -23.01 -9.91 -18.80
C VAL A 9 -21.64 -10.01 -19.50
N GLY A 10 -20.78 -9.00 -19.36
CA GLY A 10 -19.39 -9.03 -19.79
C GLY A 10 -18.62 -7.81 -19.27
N ALA A 11 -17.28 -7.91 -19.27
CA ALA A 11 -16.42 -6.76 -18.99
C ALA A 11 -16.52 -5.71 -20.12
N ALA A 12 -16.15 -4.46 -19.85
CA ALA A 12 -16.20 -3.38 -20.84
C ALA A 12 -15.39 -3.73 -22.10
N ALA A 13 -16.06 -3.90 -23.24
CA ALA A 13 -15.42 -4.35 -24.48
C ALA A 13 -14.24 -3.48 -24.93
N PRO A 14 -14.28 -2.13 -24.86
CA PRO A 14 -13.12 -1.30 -25.19
C PRO A 14 -11.89 -1.59 -24.31
N LEU A 15 -12.09 -1.86 -23.02
CA LEU A 15 -10.99 -2.19 -22.11
C LEU A 15 -10.42 -3.57 -22.39
N GLN A 16 -11.25 -4.53 -22.81
CA GLN A 16 -10.77 -5.84 -23.24
C GLN A 16 -9.84 -5.73 -24.45
N HIS A 17 -10.18 -4.89 -25.45
CA HIS A 17 -9.30 -4.63 -26.59
C HIS A 17 -7.97 -3.98 -26.18
N ALA A 18 -7.98 -3.03 -25.24
CA ALA A 18 -6.76 -2.42 -24.72
C ALA A 18 -5.86 -3.44 -23.98
N VAL A 19 -6.47 -4.34 -23.20
CA VAL A 19 -5.73 -5.40 -22.48
C VAL A 19 -5.09 -6.38 -23.45
N VAL A 20 -5.74 -6.72 -24.57
CA VAL A 20 -5.10 -7.55 -25.62
C VAL A 20 -3.81 -6.91 -26.11
N THR A 21 -3.79 -5.60 -26.35
CA THR A 21 -2.55 -4.90 -26.70
C THR A 21 -1.51 -4.99 -25.58
N ALA A 22 -1.91 -4.71 -24.34
CA ALA A 22 -0.99 -4.76 -23.20
C ALA A 22 -0.37 -6.16 -22.98
N LEU A 23 -1.14 -7.23 -23.17
CA LEU A 23 -0.66 -8.62 -23.07
C LEU A 23 0.39 -8.98 -24.12
N ASN A 24 0.51 -8.20 -25.19
CA ASN A 24 1.52 -8.36 -26.24
C ASN A 24 2.73 -7.43 -26.06
N PHE A 25 2.81 -6.69 -24.95
CA PHE A 25 4.01 -5.91 -24.63
C PHE A 25 5.22 -6.82 -24.39
N PRO A 26 6.45 -6.33 -24.68
CA PRO A 26 7.64 -7.11 -24.42
C PRO A 26 7.81 -7.35 -22.91
N PRO A 27 8.45 -8.46 -22.49
CA PRO A 27 8.73 -8.74 -21.08
C PRO A 27 9.39 -7.57 -20.33
N SER A 28 10.24 -6.81 -21.03
CA SER A 28 10.93 -5.63 -20.48
C SER A 28 9.99 -4.54 -19.94
N TYR A 29 8.75 -4.45 -20.41
CA TYR A 29 7.75 -3.56 -19.84
C TYR A 29 7.41 -3.95 -18.39
N TYR A 30 7.19 -5.24 -18.15
CA TYR A 30 6.85 -5.76 -16.83
C TYR A 30 8.06 -5.80 -15.91
N ASP A 31 9.26 -6.09 -16.44
CA ASP A 31 10.51 -5.99 -15.68
C ASP A 31 10.76 -4.54 -15.22
N GLY A 32 10.52 -3.56 -16.11
CA GLY A 32 10.59 -2.15 -15.77
C GLY A 32 9.58 -1.76 -14.70
N LEU A 33 8.32 -2.19 -14.84
CA LEU A 33 7.27 -1.95 -13.85
C LEU A 33 7.64 -2.53 -12.48
N ALA A 34 8.19 -3.75 -12.43
CA ALA A 34 8.65 -4.37 -11.20
C ALA A 34 9.80 -3.57 -10.56
N ALA A 35 10.74 -3.08 -11.36
CA ALA A 35 11.85 -2.24 -10.89
C ALA A 35 11.35 -0.90 -10.33
N GLU A 36 10.40 -0.23 -10.99
CA GLU A 36 9.81 1.03 -10.51
C GLU A 36 9.12 0.86 -9.15
N TYR A 37 8.37 -0.24 -8.95
CA TYR A 37 7.75 -0.54 -7.67
C TYR A 37 8.76 -0.96 -6.61
N ALA A 38 9.85 -1.64 -6.98
CA ALA A 38 10.93 -1.97 -6.06
C ALA A 38 11.63 -0.69 -5.55
N GLU A 39 11.91 0.27 -6.44
CA GLU A 39 12.46 1.57 -6.05
C GLU A 39 11.51 2.33 -5.13
N SER A 40 10.23 2.40 -5.49
CA SER A 40 9.19 3.04 -4.67
C SER A 40 9.06 2.41 -3.29
N ARG A 41 9.12 1.07 -3.21
CA ARG A 41 9.16 0.33 -1.95
C ARG A 41 10.38 0.75 -1.14
N ASP A 42 11.56 0.70 -1.72
CA ASP A 42 12.82 0.91 -1.03
C ASP A 42 12.94 2.35 -0.50
N VAL A 43 12.40 3.34 -1.22
CA VAL A 43 12.26 4.72 -0.71
C VAL A 43 11.43 4.76 0.55
N LEU A 44 10.20 4.22 0.53
CA LEU A 44 9.31 4.25 1.71
C LEU A 44 9.93 3.48 2.89
N LEU A 45 10.48 2.28 2.63
CA LEU A 45 11.10 1.46 3.67
C LEU A 45 12.32 2.14 4.28
N GLY A 46 13.15 2.84 3.49
CA GLY A 46 14.29 3.59 4.01
C GLY A 46 13.91 4.68 5.00
N TYR A 47 12.72 5.30 4.85
CA TYR A 47 12.17 6.20 5.87
C TYR A 47 11.63 5.45 7.08
N LEU A 48 10.92 4.33 6.89
CA LEU A 48 10.41 3.52 7.98
C LEU A 48 11.52 2.94 8.85
N ASP A 49 12.65 2.51 8.25
CA ASP A 49 13.83 2.03 8.97
C ASP A 49 14.35 3.06 9.98
N GLN A 50 14.30 4.35 9.62
CA GLN A 50 14.71 5.46 10.49
C GLN A 50 13.75 5.74 11.65
N THR A 51 12.48 5.33 11.54
CA THR A 51 11.50 5.46 12.64
C THR A 51 11.75 4.45 13.76
N GLY A 52 12.43 3.34 13.46
CA GLY A 52 12.62 2.22 14.38
C GLY A 52 11.35 1.39 14.62
N LEU A 53 10.28 1.64 13.87
CA LEU A 53 9.05 0.84 13.92
C LEU A 53 9.22 -0.46 13.14
N SER A 54 8.61 -1.53 13.65
CA SER A 54 8.57 -2.82 12.97
C SER A 54 7.58 -2.80 11.81
N TYR A 55 7.95 -3.41 10.69
CA TYR A 55 7.06 -3.60 9.55
C TYR A 55 7.42 -4.91 8.82
N THR A 56 6.49 -5.44 8.03
CA THR A 56 6.75 -6.61 7.18
C THR A 56 7.27 -6.16 5.82
N ARG A 57 8.54 -6.48 5.49
CA ARG A 57 9.10 -6.18 4.16
C ARG A 57 8.28 -6.91 3.08
N PRO A 58 7.66 -6.20 2.13
CA PRO A 58 6.84 -6.84 1.12
C PRO A 58 7.68 -7.47 0.00
N GLU A 59 7.32 -8.70 -0.35
CA GLU A 59 7.91 -9.47 -1.47
C GLU A 59 7.18 -9.22 -2.80
N GLY A 60 6.02 -8.56 -2.76
CA GLY A 60 5.22 -8.22 -3.93
C GLY A 60 4.07 -7.28 -3.59
N ALA A 61 3.25 -6.96 -4.60
CA ALA A 61 2.25 -5.89 -4.55
C ALA A 61 2.88 -4.52 -4.22
N TYR A 62 2.05 -3.54 -3.86
CA TYR A 62 2.47 -2.16 -3.60
C TYR A 62 2.09 -1.64 -2.20
N PHE A 63 2.11 -2.53 -1.20
CA PHE A 63 1.72 -2.23 0.17
C PHE A 63 2.75 -2.71 1.20
N VAL A 64 2.82 -2.00 2.34
CA VAL A 64 3.58 -2.42 3.53
C VAL A 64 2.67 -2.37 4.77
N MET A 65 2.80 -3.37 5.64
CA MET A 65 2.11 -3.42 6.93
C MET A 65 3.08 -2.93 8.03
N LEU A 66 2.73 -1.82 8.66
CA LEU A 66 3.46 -1.18 9.75
C LEU A 66 2.84 -1.57 11.09
N ASP A 67 3.64 -2.06 12.04
CA ASP A 67 3.21 -2.38 13.40
C ASP A 67 3.10 -1.09 14.23
N ILE A 68 1.91 -0.84 14.75
CA ILE A 68 1.57 0.34 15.56
C ILE A 68 1.38 0.02 17.04
N SER A 69 1.62 -1.23 17.46
CA SER A 69 1.56 -1.65 18.87
C SER A 69 2.35 -0.74 19.83
N PRO A 70 3.54 -0.20 19.46
CA PRO A 70 4.31 0.67 20.35
C PRO A 70 3.58 1.96 20.77
N PHE A 71 2.55 2.40 20.03
CA PHE A 71 1.81 3.62 20.33
C PHE A 71 0.64 3.41 21.32
N GLY A 72 0.29 2.15 21.63
CA GLY A 72 -0.69 1.83 22.69
C GLY A 72 -2.15 2.25 22.41
N TYR A 73 -2.51 2.49 21.14
CA TYR A 73 -3.89 2.80 20.76
C TYR A 73 -4.79 1.57 20.92
N ALA A 74 -6.04 1.79 21.33
CA ALA A 74 -7.04 0.72 21.47
C ALA A 74 -7.56 0.23 20.10
N SER A 75 -7.43 1.06 19.05
CA SER A 75 -7.86 0.76 17.69
C SER A 75 -6.89 1.34 16.66
N ASP A 76 -6.61 0.57 15.60
CA ASP A 76 -5.89 1.07 14.43
C ASP A 76 -6.67 2.13 13.65
N VAL A 77 -8.00 2.16 13.75
CA VAL A 77 -8.84 3.22 13.18
C VAL A 77 -8.54 4.56 13.87
N GLU A 78 -8.49 4.56 15.19
CA GLU A 78 -8.14 5.76 15.97
C GLU A 78 -6.71 6.22 15.66
N PHE A 79 -5.76 5.28 15.58
CA PHE A 79 -4.40 5.59 15.19
C PHE A 79 -4.32 6.16 13.76
N ALA A 80 -5.04 5.57 12.81
CA ALA A 80 -5.08 6.05 11.42
C ALA A 80 -5.63 7.47 11.31
N HIS A 81 -6.69 7.80 12.07
CA HIS A 81 -7.22 9.16 12.13
C HIS A 81 -6.20 10.14 12.73
N TRP A 82 -5.57 9.77 13.85
CA TRP A 82 -4.52 10.59 14.47
C TRP A 82 -3.34 10.80 13.53
N MET A 83 -2.84 9.74 12.89
CA MET A 83 -1.71 9.81 11.96
C MET A 83 -2.04 10.70 10.75
N THR A 84 -3.27 10.60 10.23
CA THR A 84 -3.73 11.48 9.14
C THR A 84 -3.70 12.94 9.55
N LYS A 85 -4.19 13.26 10.76
CA LYS A 85 -4.33 14.63 11.25
C LYS A 85 -2.99 15.24 11.69
N GLU A 86 -2.23 14.53 12.51
CA GLU A 86 -1.05 15.07 13.20
C GLU A 86 0.25 14.83 12.42
N ILE A 87 0.36 13.68 11.74
CA ILE A 87 1.54 13.36 10.90
C ILE A 87 1.35 13.87 9.47
N GLY A 88 0.10 13.89 8.98
CA GLY A 88 -0.21 14.29 7.60
C GLY A 88 0.03 13.16 6.60
N VAL A 89 -0.10 11.91 7.05
CA VAL A 89 -0.01 10.69 6.24
C VAL A 89 -1.21 9.81 6.58
N ALA A 90 -2.00 9.43 5.57
CA ALA A 90 -3.21 8.64 5.78
C ALA A 90 -2.95 7.15 5.53
N PRO A 91 -2.91 6.30 6.57
CA PRO A 91 -2.83 4.87 6.40
C PRO A 91 -4.23 4.23 6.30
N VAL A 92 -4.28 2.95 5.93
CA VAL A 92 -5.51 2.14 6.03
C VAL A 92 -5.43 1.25 7.27
N PRO A 93 -6.48 1.21 8.13
CA PRO A 93 -6.53 0.30 9.29
C PRO A 93 -6.34 -1.17 8.86
N GLY A 94 -5.44 -1.88 9.52
CA GLY A 94 -5.15 -3.29 9.25
C GLY A 94 -6.31 -4.22 9.56
N SER A 95 -7.10 -3.89 10.58
CA SER A 95 -8.25 -4.66 11.07
C SER A 95 -9.31 -4.94 10.00
N SER A 96 -9.41 -4.10 8.97
CA SER A 96 -10.27 -4.34 7.81
C SER A 96 -9.86 -5.59 6.99
N PHE A 97 -8.65 -6.11 7.20
CA PHE A 97 -8.10 -7.29 6.53
C PHE A 97 -8.05 -8.54 7.43
N PHE A 98 -8.45 -8.43 8.70
CA PHE A 98 -8.39 -9.53 9.67
C PHE A 98 -9.78 -9.86 10.24
N ALA A 99 -10.14 -11.14 10.22
CA ALA A 99 -11.41 -11.61 10.78
C ALA A 99 -11.38 -11.81 12.31
N ASN A 100 -10.20 -11.88 12.91
CA ASN A 100 -9.98 -12.27 14.31
C ASN A 100 -9.77 -11.09 15.28
N GLY A 101 -10.12 -9.85 14.86
CA GLY A 101 -9.98 -8.67 15.70
C GLY A 101 -8.53 -8.16 15.87
N GLU A 102 -7.59 -8.65 15.05
CA GLU A 102 -6.24 -8.08 14.97
C GLU A 102 -6.29 -6.62 14.52
N ASN A 103 -5.64 -5.74 15.27
CA ASN A 103 -5.67 -4.28 15.07
C ASN A 103 -4.31 -3.61 15.31
N ARG A 104 -3.23 -4.39 15.36
CA ARG A 104 -1.88 -3.88 15.61
C ARG A 104 -1.20 -3.30 14.38
N TYR A 105 -1.85 -3.32 13.22
CA TYR A 105 -1.23 -2.93 11.97
C TYR A 105 -1.98 -1.80 11.28
N VAL A 106 -1.21 -1.00 10.53
CA VAL A 106 -1.75 -0.14 9.49
C VAL A 106 -1.04 -0.40 8.16
N ARG A 107 -1.76 -0.22 7.05
CA ARG A 107 -1.25 -0.45 5.71
C ARG A 107 -0.93 0.86 5.01
N LEU A 108 0.29 0.98 4.51
CA LEU A 108 0.73 2.08 3.64
C LEU A 108 0.83 1.59 2.19
N ASN A 109 0.60 2.48 1.24
CA ASN A 109 0.66 2.21 -0.20
C ASN A 109 1.78 3.04 -0.83
N PHE A 110 2.74 2.39 -1.50
CA PHE A 110 3.87 3.05 -2.16
C PHE A 110 3.69 3.24 -3.68
N ALA A 111 2.56 2.86 -4.27
CA ALA A 111 2.19 3.18 -5.65
C ALA A 111 1.86 4.67 -5.82
N LYS A 112 2.89 5.53 -5.71
CA LYS A 112 2.79 7.00 -5.74
C LYS A 112 3.99 7.57 -6.49
N HIS A 113 3.86 8.82 -6.92
CA HIS A 113 5.00 9.54 -7.47
C HIS A 113 6.14 9.66 -6.42
N PRO A 114 7.42 9.64 -6.86
CA PRO A 114 8.56 9.74 -5.95
C PRO A 114 8.49 10.94 -5.00
N ALA A 115 8.08 12.12 -5.50
CA ALA A 115 7.92 13.32 -4.68
C ALA A 115 6.92 13.13 -3.52
N THR A 116 5.84 12.37 -3.76
CA THR A 116 4.85 12.04 -2.72
C THR A 116 5.44 11.08 -1.69
N LEU A 117 6.23 10.09 -2.13
CA LEU A 117 6.88 9.13 -1.23
C LEU A 117 7.90 9.81 -0.32
N HIS A 118 8.75 10.69 -0.87
CA HIS A 118 9.66 11.48 -0.05
C HIS A 118 8.92 12.40 0.91
N ALA A 119 7.91 13.15 0.44
CA ALA A 119 7.15 14.03 1.32
C ALA A 119 6.42 13.27 2.45
N ALA A 120 5.89 12.08 2.18
CA ALA A 120 5.31 11.21 3.18
C ALA A 120 6.37 10.64 4.12
N GLY A 121 7.50 10.18 3.58
CA GLY A 121 8.67 9.68 4.32
C GLY A 121 9.20 10.67 5.35
N GLU A 122 9.45 11.92 4.94
CA GLU A 122 9.87 13.00 5.82
C GLU A 122 8.87 13.25 6.96
N ARG A 123 7.56 13.15 6.68
CA ARG A 123 6.53 13.26 7.71
C ARG A 123 6.53 12.06 8.65
N LEU A 124 6.72 10.84 8.13
CA LEU A 124 6.79 9.61 8.92
C LEU A 124 7.93 9.65 9.94
N LEU A 125 9.01 10.39 9.70
CA LEU A 125 10.09 10.57 10.68
C LEU A 125 9.64 11.25 11.99
N LYS A 126 8.44 11.85 12.02
CA LYS A 126 7.81 12.36 13.24
C LYS A 126 7.19 11.25 14.11
N LEU A 127 6.97 10.07 13.54
CA LEU A 127 6.66 8.86 14.30
C LEU A 127 7.94 8.42 15.02
N LYS A 128 8.20 9.01 16.18
CA LYS A 128 9.28 8.57 17.06
C LYS A 128 8.67 7.98 18.31
N ARG A 129 9.30 6.90 18.77
CA ARG A 129 9.02 6.28 20.06
C ARG A 129 9.46 7.18 21.21
#